data_AF-A0A249P691-F1
#
_entry.id   AF-A0A249P691-F1
#
_cell.length_a   1.000
_cell.length_b   1.000
_cell.length_c   1.000
_cell.angle_alpha   90.00
_cell.angle_beta   90.00
_cell.angle_gamma   90.00
#
_symmetry.space_group_name_H-M   'P 1'
#
loop_
_entity.id
_entity.type
_entity.pdbx_description
1 polymer ?
#
loop_
_entity_poly.entity_id
_entity_poly.type
_entity_poly.pdbx_seq_one_letter_code
_entity_poly.pdbx_strand_id
1 'polypeptide(L)'
;MKPTSPLYFEAFLAECWTDGNRCGRHLFHDIQARGYTGSFSNLERLLAKWRRAEKVDQDSAALASVNDHQFARDAVPIRDPETGHLISPVVAAALCVKPRAALTASQARKVDALKRVSPDFALMRSLGMRFRGLFRSGDSYVDAPYGKGFLSGGLIGCFHMSGLFVRYEG
;
A
#
# COMPACT_ATOMS: atom_id res chain seq x y z
N MET A 1 -0.37 -34.76 -28.65
CA MET A 1 0.20 -34.53 -27.30
C MET A 1 0.04 -35.80 -26.48
N LYS A 2 0.94 -36.09 -25.53
CA LYS A 2 0.89 -37.34 -24.74
C LYS A 2 -0.11 -37.20 -23.59
N PRO A 3 -0.92 -38.24 -23.27
CA PRO A 3 -1.88 -38.22 -22.15
C PRO A 3 -1.22 -38.18 -20.76
N THR A 4 0.12 -38.18 -20.70
CA THR A 4 0.91 -37.94 -19.48
C THR A 4 1.11 -36.46 -19.16
N SER A 5 0.80 -35.55 -20.10
CA SER A 5 0.88 -34.11 -19.89
C SER A 5 -0.49 -33.55 -19.50
N PRO A 6 -0.62 -32.82 -18.38
CA PRO A 6 -1.87 -32.16 -18.00
C PRO A 6 -2.41 -31.21 -19.07
N LEU A 7 -1.51 -30.65 -19.90
CA LEU A 7 -1.87 -29.77 -21.02
C LEU A 7 -2.72 -30.48 -22.09
N TYR A 8 -2.65 -31.82 -22.17
CA TYR A 8 -3.56 -32.57 -23.03
C TYR A 8 -5.03 -32.37 -22.63
N PHE A 9 -5.29 -32.16 -21.34
CA PHE A 9 -6.61 -31.93 -20.76
C PHE A 9 -6.87 -30.44 -20.46
N GLU A 10 -6.11 -29.53 -21.08
CA GLU A 10 -6.17 -28.09 -20.80
C GLU A 10 -7.57 -27.50 -21.00
N ALA A 11 -8.28 -27.88 -22.07
CA ALA A 11 -9.63 -27.38 -22.33
C ALA A 11 -10.61 -27.73 -21.20
N PHE A 12 -10.56 -28.96 -20.70
CA PHE A 12 -11.39 -29.41 -19.58
C PHE A 12 -10.98 -28.75 -18.26
N LEU A 13 -9.67 -28.64 -18.02
CA LEU A 13 -9.15 -27.96 -16.83
C LEU A 13 -9.53 -26.48 -16.82
N ALA A 14 -9.53 -25.81 -17.97
CA ALA A 14 -9.92 -24.41 -18.12
C ALA A 14 -11.43 -24.21 -17.85
N GLU A 15 -12.29 -25.09 -18.36
CA GLU A 15 -13.73 -25.09 -18.08
C GLU A 15 -14.02 -25.27 -16.57
N CYS A 16 -13.39 -26.26 -15.94
CA CYS A 16 -13.49 -26.44 -14.49
C CYS A 16 -12.93 -25.25 -13.70
N TRP A 17 -11.91 -24.57 -14.24
CA TRP A 17 -11.32 -23.39 -13.63
C TRP A 17 -12.24 -22.17 -13.69
N THR A 18 -12.97 -22.00 -14.79
CA THR A 18 -14.01 -20.96 -14.96
C THR A 18 -15.24 -21.24 -14.10
N ASP A 19 -15.60 -22.51 -13.92
CA ASP A 19 -16.69 -22.95 -13.03
C ASP A 19 -16.35 -22.82 -11.54
N GLY A 20 -15.11 -22.43 -11.22
CA GLY A 20 -14.65 -22.15 -9.85
C GLY A 20 -14.04 -23.34 -9.13
N ASN A 21 -13.89 -24.50 -9.77
CA ASN A 21 -13.20 -25.64 -9.16
C ASN A 21 -11.67 -25.45 -9.23
N ARG A 22 -11.09 -24.92 -8.14
CA ARG A 22 -9.64 -24.67 -8.01
C ARG A 22 -8.90 -25.75 -7.22
N CYS A 23 -9.59 -26.80 -6.78
CA CYS A 23 -9.00 -27.86 -5.96
C CYS A 23 -8.20 -28.84 -6.82
N GLY A 24 -6.86 -28.79 -6.73
CA GLY A 24 -5.98 -29.64 -7.54
C GLY A 24 -6.26 -31.15 -7.37
N ARG A 25 -6.66 -31.60 -6.17
CA ARG A 25 -6.99 -33.02 -5.93
C ARG A 25 -8.26 -33.46 -6.67
N HIS A 26 -9.28 -32.62 -6.73
CA HIS A 26 -10.50 -32.91 -7.49
C HIS A 26 -10.17 -32.97 -8.98
N LEU A 27 -9.50 -31.93 -9.49
CA LEU A 27 -9.09 -31.86 -10.89
C LEU A 27 -8.22 -33.06 -11.30
N PHE A 28 -7.32 -33.53 -10.41
CA PHE A 28 -6.50 -34.71 -10.65
C PHE A 28 -7.33 -35.98 -10.78
N HIS A 29 -8.29 -36.21 -9.89
CA HIS A 29 -9.16 -37.37 -9.96
C HIS A 29 -10.03 -37.35 -11.23
N ASP A 30 -10.53 -36.17 -11.60
CA ASP A 30 -11.37 -36.00 -12.79
C ASP A 30 -10.59 -36.27 -14.09
N ILE A 31 -9.33 -35.83 -14.18
CA ILE A 31 -8.49 -36.14 -15.36
C ILE A 31 -7.98 -37.58 -15.32
N GLN A 32 -7.76 -38.17 -14.14
CA GLN A 32 -7.40 -39.60 -14.02
C GLN A 32 -8.51 -40.50 -14.55
N ALA A 33 -9.77 -40.21 -14.21
CA ALA A 33 -10.93 -40.92 -14.75
C ALA A 33 -11.03 -40.83 -16.28
N ARG A 34 -10.43 -39.78 -16.88
CA ARG A 34 -10.39 -39.53 -18.33
C ARG A 34 -9.11 -40.08 -19.01
N GLY A 35 -8.27 -40.81 -18.27
CA GLY A 35 -7.08 -41.47 -18.82
C GLY A 35 -5.77 -40.69 -18.64
N TYR A 36 -5.72 -39.70 -17.74
CA TYR A 36 -4.45 -39.06 -17.37
C TYR A 36 -3.54 -40.04 -16.62
N THR A 37 -2.34 -40.26 -17.18
CA THR A 37 -1.33 -41.18 -16.64
C THR A 37 -0.12 -40.46 -16.05
N GLY A 38 -0.17 -39.12 -15.96
CA GLY A 38 0.91 -38.32 -15.38
C GLY A 38 0.81 -38.17 -13.86
N SER A 39 1.81 -37.50 -13.28
CA SER A 39 1.86 -37.28 -11.83
C SER A 39 1.03 -36.08 -11.38
N PHE A 40 0.62 -36.09 -10.11
CA PHE A 40 -0.08 -34.99 -9.45
C PHE A 40 0.77 -33.72 -9.40
N SER A 41 2.06 -33.84 -9.08
CA SER A 41 2.99 -32.69 -9.02
C SER A 41 3.10 -31.96 -10.37
N ASN A 42 2.97 -32.69 -11.48
CA ASN A 42 2.98 -32.08 -12.81
C ASN A 42 1.72 -31.24 -13.07
N LEU A 43 0.55 -31.73 -12.63
CA LEU A 43 -0.70 -30.97 -12.65
C LEU A 43 -0.61 -29.74 -11.72
N GLU A 44 -0.16 -29.92 -10.48
CA GLU A 44 -0.05 -28.81 -9.53
C GLU A 44 0.86 -27.70 -10.03
N ARG A 45 1.95 -28.04 -10.70
CA ARG A 45 2.84 -27.06 -11.32
C ARG A 45 2.12 -26.24 -12.40
N LEU A 46 1.26 -26.87 -13.20
CA LEU A 46 0.43 -26.17 -14.19
C LEU A 46 -0.57 -25.24 -13.47
N LEU A 47 -1.31 -25.75 -12.49
CA LEU A 47 -2.29 -24.96 -11.75
C LEU A 47 -1.63 -23.80 -10.96
N ALA A 48 -0.41 -24.00 -10.46
CA ALA A 48 0.37 -22.95 -9.80
C ALA A 48 0.76 -21.83 -10.77
N LYS A 49 1.06 -22.17 -12.03
CA LYS A 49 1.31 -21.16 -13.07
C LYS A 49 0.04 -20.33 -13.32
N TRP A 50 -1.13 -20.96 -13.39
CA TRP A 50 -2.41 -20.26 -13.57
C TRP A 50 -2.74 -19.34 -12.39
N ARG A 51 -2.56 -19.80 -11.14
CA ARG A 51 -2.73 -18.95 -9.94
C ARG A 51 -1.81 -17.73 -9.94
N ARG A 52 -0.56 -17.88 -10.38
CA ARG A 52 0.39 -16.77 -10.45
C ARG A 52 0.02 -15.76 -11.53
N ALA A 53 -0.44 -16.22 -12.69
CA ALA A 53 -0.89 -15.33 -13.75
C ALA A 53 -2.08 -14.47 -13.28
N GLU A 54 -3.08 -15.10 -12.66
CA GLU A 54 -4.26 -14.39 -12.13
C GLU A 54 -3.89 -13.40 -11.02
N LYS A 55 -2.91 -13.75 -10.16
CA LYS A 55 -2.38 -12.81 -9.16
C LYS A 55 -1.70 -11.60 -9.80
N VAL A 56 -0.93 -11.77 -10.88
CA VAL A 56 -0.28 -10.65 -11.57
C VAL A 56 -1.34 -9.74 -12.21
N ASP A 57 -2.37 -10.31 -12.80
CA ASP A 57 -3.48 -9.53 -13.38
C ASP A 57 -4.27 -8.79 -12.31
N GLN A 58 -4.53 -9.44 -11.16
CA GLN A 58 -5.21 -8.84 -10.02
C GLN A 58 -4.38 -7.75 -9.35
N ASP A 59 -3.07 -7.97 -9.16
CA ASP A 59 -2.15 -6.98 -8.61
C ASP A 59 -2.03 -5.79 -9.58
N SER A 60 -2.00 -6.04 -10.90
CA SER A 60 -1.96 -4.99 -11.93
C SER A 60 -3.27 -4.20 -11.99
N ALA A 61 -4.43 -4.86 -11.89
CA ALA A 61 -5.74 -4.22 -11.81
C ALA A 61 -5.91 -3.45 -10.48
N ALA A 62 -5.40 -3.99 -9.37
CA ALA A 62 -5.40 -3.31 -8.08
C ALA A 62 -4.52 -2.05 -8.13
N LEU A 63 -3.31 -2.14 -8.69
CA LEU A 63 -2.43 -0.99 -8.92
C LEU A 63 -3.05 0.03 -9.86
N ALA A 64 -3.78 -0.40 -10.90
CA ALA A 64 -4.53 0.50 -11.78
C ALA A 64 -5.68 1.20 -11.05
N SER A 65 -6.37 0.51 -10.11
CA SER A 65 -7.42 1.13 -9.28
C SER A 65 -6.85 2.09 -8.22
N VAL A 66 -5.63 1.83 -7.71
CA VAL A 66 -4.95 2.73 -6.77
C VAL A 66 -4.40 3.96 -7.48
N ASN A 67 -4.04 3.85 -8.76
CA ASN A 67 -3.67 4.98 -9.62
C ASN A 67 -4.88 5.80 -10.11
N ASP A 68 -6.08 5.52 -9.61
CA ASP A 68 -7.23 6.36 -9.87
C ASP A 68 -7.05 7.72 -9.19
N HIS A 69 -6.50 8.66 -9.97
CA HIS A 69 -6.42 10.09 -9.67
C HIS A 69 -7.79 10.73 -9.37
N GLN A 70 -8.89 9.96 -9.35
CA GLN A 70 -10.22 10.40 -8.92
C GLN A 70 -10.22 11.03 -7.52
N PHE A 71 -9.42 10.53 -6.57
CA PHE A 71 -9.28 11.18 -5.24
C PHE A 71 -8.76 12.62 -5.31
N ALA A 72 -8.05 13.00 -6.36
CA ALA A 72 -7.49 14.34 -6.53
C ALA A 72 -8.39 15.28 -7.36
N ARG A 73 -9.32 14.74 -8.17
CA ARG A 73 -10.12 15.55 -9.12
C ARG A 73 -11.37 16.15 -8.50
N ASP A 74 -11.95 15.49 -7.50
CA ASP A 74 -13.15 15.96 -6.78
C ASP A 74 -12.81 16.61 -5.42
N ALA A 75 -11.53 16.72 -5.08
CA ALA A 75 -11.10 17.34 -3.83
C ALA A 75 -11.34 18.86 -3.86
N VAL A 76 -12.33 19.31 -3.07
CA VAL A 76 -12.58 20.74 -2.84
C VAL A 76 -11.27 21.42 -2.43
N PRO A 77 -10.81 22.45 -3.17
CA PRO A 77 -9.57 23.15 -2.83
C PRO A 77 -9.68 23.77 -1.43
N ILE A 78 -8.90 23.25 -0.47
CA ILE A 78 -9.00 23.66 0.93
C ILE A 78 -8.25 24.97 1.12
N ARG A 79 -8.95 26.01 1.58
CA ARG A 79 -8.37 27.33 1.82
C ARG A 79 -7.89 27.48 3.26
N ASP A 80 -6.78 28.19 3.41
CA ASP A 80 -6.26 28.63 4.69
C ASP A 80 -7.23 29.66 5.30
N PRO A 81 -7.75 29.44 6.52
CA PRO A 81 -8.69 30.37 7.14
C PRO A 81 -8.09 31.75 7.43
N GLU A 82 -6.76 31.89 7.54
CA GLU A 82 -6.13 33.19 7.83
C GLU A 82 -5.80 34.00 6.59
N THR A 83 -5.42 33.33 5.51
CA THR A 83 -4.89 33.99 4.31
C THR A 83 -5.79 33.85 3.09
N GLY A 84 -6.79 32.96 3.13
CA GLY A 84 -7.68 32.65 2.01
C GLY A 84 -7.00 31.90 0.85
N HIS A 85 -5.68 31.68 0.92
CA HIS A 85 -4.91 30.94 -0.08
C HIS A 85 -5.17 29.44 0.00
N LEU A 86 -4.98 28.75 -1.13
CA LEU A 86 -5.07 27.30 -1.17
C LEU A 86 -3.96 26.67 -0.33
N ILE A 87 -4.33 25.72 0.53
CA ILE A 87 -3.38 24.90 1.25
C ILE A 87 -2.81 23.90 0.25
N SER A 88 -1.52 24.01 -0.05
CA SER A 88 -0.82 23.05 -0.90
C SER A 88 -0.92 21.62 -0.33
N PRO A 89 -1.13 20.59 -1.17
CA PRO A 89 -1.13 19.20 -0.74
C PRO A 89 0.11 18.80 0.07
N VAL A 90 1.28 19.34 -0.29
CA VAL A 90 2.55 19.08 0.41
C VAL A 90 2.51 19.64 1.84
N VAL A 91 1.95 20.85 2.00
CA VAL A 91 1.76 21.48 3.32
C VAL A 91 0.76 20.70 4.15
N ALA A 92 -0.36 20.27 3.55
CA ALA A 92 -1.35 19.43 4.23
C ALA A 92 -0.73 18.11 4.69
N ALA A 93 0.03 17.42 3.85
CA ALA A 93 0.73 16.17 4.20
C ALA A 93 1.73 16.38 5.34
N ALA A 94 2.54 17.45 5.30
CA ALA A 94 3.46 17.78 6.39
C ALA A 94 2.71 18.04 7.71
N LEU A 95 1.60 18.79 7.66
CA LEU A 95 0.75 19.02 8.82
C LEU A 95 0.08 17.75 9.33
N CYS A 96 -0.25 16.79 8.45
CA CYS A 96 -0.88 15.53 8.80
C CYS A 96 -0.02 14.71 9.79
N VAL A 97 1.30 14.66 9.58
CA VAL A 97 2.24 13.89 10.42
C VAL A 97 2.84 14.69 11.58
N LYS A 98 2.67 16.02 11.60
CA LYS A 98 3.27 16.89 12.60
C LYS A 98 2.50 16.85 13.93
N PRO A 99 3.13 16.52 15.08
CA PRO A 99 2.43 16.42 16.37
C PRO A 99 1.97 17.80 16.87
N ARG A 100 0.90 17.83 17.66
CA ARG A 100 0.32 19.09 18.17
C ARG A 100 1.34 19.97 18.91
N ALA A 101 2.22 19.36 19.71
CA ALA A 101 3.26 20.08 20.45
C ALA A 101 4.26 20.84 19.56
N ALA A 102 4.36 20.49 18.28
CA ALA A 102 5.26 21.13 17.32
C ALA A 102 4.54 22.11 16.38
N LEU A 103 3.22 22.27 16.49
CA LEU A 103 2.45 23.17 15.64
C LEU A 103 2.50 24.61 16.16
N THR A 104 2.66 25.57 15.25
CA THR A 104 2.34 26.96 15.55
C THR A 104 0.82 27.16 15.63
N ALA A 105 0.37 28.26 16.25
CA ALA A 105 -1.06 28.56 16.34
C ALA A 105 -1.74 28.65 14.95
N SER A 106 -1.06 29.21 13.95
CA SER A 106 -1.53 29.26 12.56
C SER A 106 -1.64 27.88 11.91
N GLN A 107 -0.65 27.01 12.14
CA GLN A 107 -0.68 25.62 11.65
C GLN A 107 -1.79 24.80 12.31
N ALA A 108 -2.06 25.02 13.60
CA ALA A 108 -3.17 24.39 14.30
C ALA A 108 -4.52 24.78 13.67
N ARG A 109 -4.74 26.06 13.36
CA ARG A 109 -5.93 26.53 12.65
C ARG A 109 -6.10 25.91 11.27
N LYS A 110 -5.00 25.75 10.50
CA LYS A 110 -5.02 25.02 9.21
C LYS A 110 -5.41 23.57 9.38
N VAL A 111 -4.87 22.89 10.40
CA VAL A 111 -5.24 21.50 10.72
C VAL A 111 -6.72 21.39 11.06
N ASP A 112 -7.26 22.33 11.84
CA ASP A 112 -8.67 22.32 12.20
C ASP A 112 -9.58 22.62 10.99
N ALA A 113 -9.16 23.50 10.09
CA ALA A 113 -9.84 23.72 8.81
C ALA A 113 -9.81 22.47 7.91
N LEU A 114 -8.65 21.83 7.77
CA LEU A 114 -8.47 20.59 6.99
C LEU A 114 -9.36 19.46 7.53
N LYS A 115 -9.46 19.30 8.85
CA LYS A 115 -10.32 18.30 9.49
C LYS A 115 -11.82 18.55 9.30
N ARG A 116 -12.24 19.82 9.25
CA ARG A 116 -13.64 20.18 9.01
C ARG A 116 -14.07 19.89 7.57
N VAL A 117 -13.17 20.09 6.62
CA VAL A 117 -13.45 19.95 5.19
C VAL A 117 -13.23 18.51 4.70
N SER A 118 -12.29 17.77 5.30
CA SER A 118 -11.96 16.40 4.89
C SER A 118 -11.95 15.43 6.07
N PRO A 119 -12.91 14.48 6.14
CA PRO A 119 -12.86 13.40 7.14
C PRO A 119 -11.66 12.47 6.93
N ASP A 120 -11.24 12.25 5.68
CA ASP A 120 -10.06 11.43 5.35
C ASP A 120 -8.78 12.03 5.91
N PHE A 121 -8.61 13.36 5.85
CA PHE A 121 -7.50 14.04 6.49
C PHE A 121 -7.49 13.80 8.01
N ALA A 122 -8.66 13.84 8.66
CA ALA A 122 -8.76 13.54 10.08
C ALA A 122 -8.35 12.10 10.40
N LEU A 123 -8.78 11.14 9.57
CA LEU A 123 -8.41 9.73 9.69
C LEU A 123 -6.91 9.52 9.51
N MET A 124 -6.34 10.00 8.40
CA MET A 124 -4.90 9.91 8.12
C MET A 124 -4.05 10.51 9.24
N ARG A 125 -4.47 11.66 9.78
CA ARG A 125 -3.77 12.30 10.90
C ARG A 125 -3.86 11.47 12.17
N SER A 126 -5.02 10.87 12.46
CA SER A 126 -5.17 9.98 13.61
C SER A 126 -4.25 8.76 13.52
N LEU A 127 -4.14 8.16 12.33
CA LEU A 127 -3.25 7.04 12.05
C LEU A 127 -1.79 7.47 12.21
N GLY A 128 -1.39 8.58 11.60
CA GLY A 128 -0.04 9.13 11.71
C GLY A 128 0.37 9.40 13.16
N MET A 129 -0.54 9.92 13.99
CA MET A 129 -0.27 10.11 15.42
C MET A 129 -0.12 8.78 16.18
N ARG A 130 -0.94 7.77 15.87
CA ARG A 130 -0.85 6.43 16.48
C ARG A 130 0.45 5.72 16.11
N PHE A 131 0.83 5.72 14.83
CA PHE A 131 2.09 5.14 14.37
C PHE A 131 3.29 5.84 15.01
N ARG A 132 3.28 7.17 15.12
CA ARG A 132 4.33 7.91 15.81
C ARG A 132 4.44 7.53 17.29
N GLY A 133 3.32 7.26 17.96
CA GLY A 133 3.33 6.75 19.33
C GLY A 133 3.99 5.37 19.43
N LEU A 134 3.66 4.46 18.51
CA LEU A 134 4.26 3.12 18.45
C LEU A 134 5.78 3.18 18.28
N PHE A 135 6.28 4.02 17.37
CA PHE A 135 7.72 4.19 17.16
C PHE A 135 8.45 4.89 18.33
N ARG A 136 7.73 5.63 19.19
CA ARG A 136 8.32 6.28 20.37
C ARG A 136 8.20 5.43 21.64
N SER A 137 7.29 4.46 21.68
CA SER A 137 7.10 3.57 22.83
C SER A 137 8.20 2.51 22.96
N GLY A 138 9.09 2.37 21.97
CA GLY A 138 10.26 1.49 22.02
C GLY A 138 11.44 2.05 22.83
N ASP A 139 11.38 3.33 23.22
CA ASP A 139 12.47 4.03 23.94
C ASP A 139 12.37 3.89 25.47
N SER A 140 11.31 3.25 25.99
CA SER A 140 11.13 2.98 27.42
C SER A 140 11.51 1.56 27.84
N TYR A 141 12.17 0.79 26.96
CA TYR A 141 12.74 -0.53 27.29
C TYR A 141 14.24 -0.43 27.57
N VAL A 142 14.65 0.48 28.45
CA VAL A 142 16.01 0.47 29.02
C VAL A 142 15.95 0.95 30.47
N ASP A 143 15.44 0.07 31.34
CA ASP A 143 15.87 0.01 32.74
C ASP A 143 15.98 -1.47 33.16
N ALA A 144 16.56 -2.28 32.27
CA ALA A 144 17.09 -3.59 32.64
C ALA A 144 18.52 -3.37 33.21
N PRO A 145 18.86 -3.93 34.39
CA PRO A 145 20.07 -3.57 35.14
C PRO A 145 21.38 -4.13 34.55
N TYR A 146 21.43 -4.51 33.27
CA TYR A 146 22.62 -5.09 32.65
C TYR A 146 22.86 -4.51 31.25
N GLY A 147 23.97 -3.76 31.12
CA GLY A 147 24.75 -3.69 29.87
C GLY A 147 24.55 -2.45 28.99
N LYS A 148 25.52 -1.54 29.06
CA LYS A 148 25.86 -0.48 28.07
C LYS A 148 26.09 -1.11 26.67
N GLY A 149 25.90 -0.49 25.52
CA GLY A 149 25.62 0.89 25.12
C GLY A 149 25.66 1.02 23.57
N PHE A 150 25.65 2.27 23.08
CA PHE A 150 25.74 2.72 21.67
C PHE A 150 24.38 2.72 20.93
N LEU A 151 23.73 3.84 20.58
CA LEU A 151 24.23 5.10 20.02
C LEU A 151 23.47 6.32 20.57
N SER A 152 24.23 7.28 21.06
CA SER A 152 23.80 8.67 21.22
C SER A 152 24.14 9.42 19.94
N GLY A 153 23.22 10.25 19.43
CA GLY A 153 23.57 11.28 18.46
C GLY A 153 22.41 11.72 17.56
N GLY A 154 22.04 13.01 17.65
CA GLY A 154 21.55 13.72 16.46
C GLY A 154 20.22 14.46 16.59
N LEU A 155 20.20 15.45 17.48
CA LEU A 155 19.42 16.68 17.31
C LEU A 155 19.62 17.28 15.90
N ILE A 156 18.56 17.93 15.39
CA ILE A 156 18.61 19.09 14.50
C ILE A 156 19.15 18.84 13.07
N GLY A 157 18.23 18.82 12.11
CA GLY A 157 18.50 19.18 10.72
C GLY A 157 17.71 20.43 10.35
N CYS A 158 18.29 21.60 10.63
CA CYS A 158 17.84 22.88 10.13
C CYS A 158 17.92 22.95 8.59
N PHE A 159 17.03 23.77 8.02
CA PHE A 159 17.17 24.43 6.72
C PHE A 159 18.62 24.91 6.47
N HIS A 160 19.15 24.70 5.25
CA HIS A 160 19.67 25.77 4.34
C HIS A 160 20.42 25.22 3.10
N MET A 161 20.07 25.77 1.91
CA MET A 161 20.81 25.94 0.64
C MET A 161 21.46 24.71 -0.02
N SER A 162 21.18 24.36 -1.29
CA SER A 162 21.40 25.18 -2.49
C SER A 162 20.63 24.62 -3.69
N GLY A 163 20.38 25.46 -4.69
CA GLY A 163 19.35 25.29 -5.70
C GLY A 163 19.54 24.18 -6.73
N LEU A 164 18.42 23.88 -7.39
CA LEU A 164 18.41 23.76 -8.84
C LEU A 164 17.11 24.38 -9.36
N PHE A 165 17.27 25.58 -9.87
CA PHE A 165 16.29 26.30 -10.67
C PHE A 165 16.22 25.58 -12.03
N VAL A 166 15.23 24.72 -12.24
CA VAL A 166 14.87 24.30 -13.61
C VAL A 166 13.71 25.18 -14.04
N ARG A 167 14.09 26.17 -14.86
CA ARG A 167 13.21 26.96 -15.71
C ARG A 167 12.26 26.03 -16.47
N TYR A 168 10.96 26.32 -16.41
CA TYR A 168 10.00 25.88 -17.41
C TYR A 168 9.50 27.14 -18.11
N GLU A 169 9.98 27.39 -19.33
CA GLU A 169 9.39 28.33 -20.28
C GLU A 169 9.25 27.61 -21.61
N GLY A 170 8.10 27.80 -22.26
CA GLY A 170 7.79 27.32 -23.61
C GLY A 170 6.60 26.38 -23.65
#